data_AF-C2FX75-F1
#
_entry.id   AF-C2FX75-F1
#
_cell.length_a   1.000
_cell.length_b   1.000
_cell.length_c   1.000
_cell.angle_alpha   90.00
_cell.angle_beta   90.00
_cell.angle_gamma   90.00
#
_symmetry.space_group_name_H-M   'P 1'
#
loop_
_entity.id
_entity.type
_entity.pdbx_description
1 polymer ?
#
loop_
_entity_poly.entity_id
_entity_poly.type
_entity_poly.pdbx_seq_one_letter_code
_entity_poly.pdbx_strand_id
1 'polypeptide(L)'
;MEAAQTPQRTIPKGTIVIANGKFEGGRLQLKITSVELEGNIIPVDITIYDLDGQKGLNVPYSPEMNALTEMAGNMSQSSGSSIMMTQSAGQQVAADLSRGVVQGISGYFAKKVRTPKVTLKAGHQVFLVSKK
;
A
#
# COMPACT_ATOMS: atom_id res chain seq x y z
N MET A 1 -21.67 -19.86 7.85
CA MET A 1 -21.71 -18.97 6.67
C MET A 1 -23.16 -18.76 6.33
N GLU A 2 -23.66 -17.56 6.54
CA GLU A 2 -25.08 -17.17 6.46
C GLU A 2 -25.28 -16.29 5.21
N ALA A 3 -26.51 -16.20 4.68
CA ALA A 3 -26.83 -15.35 3.55
C ALA A 3 -27.00 -13.89 4.02
N ALA A 4 -26.44 -12.93 3.28
CA ALA A 4 -26.64 -11.50 3.58
C ALA A 4 -27.87 -10.97 2.84
N GLN A 5 -28.66 -10.10 3.43
CA GLN A 5 -29.85 -9.52 2.79
C GLN A 5 -29.61 -8.04 2.48
N THR A 6 -29.95 -7.64 1.25
CA THR A 6 -30.16 -6.24 0.88
C THR A 6 -31.68 -5.97 0.83
N PRO A 7 -32.15 -4.71 0.91
CA PRO A 7 -33.58 -4.40 0.90
C PRO A 7 -34.37 -4.95 -0.29
N GLN A 8 -33.69 -5.30 -1.39
CA GLN A 8 -34.31 -5.73 -2.65
C GLN A 8 -33.94 -7.16 -3.05
N ARG A 9 -32.82 -7.72 -2.56
CA ARG A 9 -32.34 -9.08 -2.90
C ARG A 9 -31.51 -9.72 -1.79
N THR A 10 -31.57 -11.05 -1.72
CA THR A 10 -30.68 -11.86 -0.88
C THR A 10 -29.37 -12.10 -1.64
N ILE A 11 -28.22 -11.84 -1.00
CA ILE A 11 -26.89 -12.20 -1.46
C ILE A 11 -26.64 -13.66 -1.03
N PRO A 12 -26.60 -14.62 -1.96
CA PRO A 12 -26.38 -16.02 -1.63
C PRO A 12 -25.04 -16.23 -0.93
N LYS A 13 -24.98 -17.26 -0.08
CA LYS A 13 -23.70 -17.73 0.45
C LYS A 13 -22.79 -18.14 -0.71
N GLY A 14 -21.54 -17.69 -0.67
CA GLY A 14 -20.53 -18.03 -1.68
C GLY A 14 -20.40 -16.99 -2.80
N THR A 15 -21.21 -15.93 -2.80
CA THR A 15 -20.99 -14.79 -3.69
C THR A 15 -19.61 -14.17 -3.44
N ILE A 16 -18.82 -14.07 -4.51
CA ILE A 16 -17.55 -13.35 -4.48
C ILE A 16 -17.85 -11.86 -4.49
N VAL A 17 -17.26 -11.14 -3.56
CA VAL A 17 -17.40 -9.68 -3.45
C VAL A 17 -16.04 -9.02 -3.55
N ILE A 18 -16.02 -7.80 -4.07
CA ILE A 18 -14.82 -7.00 -4.22
C ILE A 18 -14.92 -5.79 -3.29
N ALA A 19 -13.88 -5.57 -2.49
CA ALA A 19 -13.81 -4.45 -1.56
C ALA A 19 -12.68 -3.49 -1.94
N ASN A 20 -12.93 -2.20 -1.75
CA ASN A 20 -11.90 -1.17 -1.83
C ASN A 20 -11.13 -1.13 -0.50
N GLY A 21 -9.80 -1.16 -0.59
CA GLY A 21 -8.90 -1.14 0.56
C GLY A 21 -8.23 0.21 0.78
N LYS A 22 -8.15 0.64 2.04
CA LYS A 22 -7.37 1.79 2.50
C LYS A 22 -6.61 1.42 3.76
N PHE A 23 -5.31 1.66 3.79
CA PHE A 23 -4.52 1.48 5.00
C PHE A 23 -4.53 2.77 5.83
N GLU A 24 -5.01 2.69 7.08
CA GLU A 24 -5.16 3.85 7.97
C GLU A 24 -5.17 3.41 9.43
N GLY A 25 -4.43 4.11 10.30
CA GLY A 25 -4.40 3.83 11.73
C GLY A 25 -3.87 2.43 12.09
N GLY A 26 -2.95 1.88 11.29
CA GLY A 26 -2.41 0.53 11.50
C GLY A 26 -3.31 -0.61 10.99
N ARG A 27 -4.45 -0.30 10.37
CA ARG A 27 -5.43 -1.30 9.91
C ARG A 27 -5.73 -1.16 8.42
N LEU A 28 -5.98 -2.29 7.77
CA LEU A 28 -6.50 -2.31 6.40
C LEU A 28 -8.01 -2.19 6.44
N GLN A 29 -8.51 -0.97 6.29
CA GLN A 29 -9.94 -0.72 6.15
C GLN A 29 -10.42 -1.21 4.78
N LEU A 30 -11.53 -1.96 4.77
CA LEU A 30 -12.13 -2.48 3.54
C LEU A 30 -13.60 -2.05 3.48
N LYS A 31 -14.04 -1.64 2.29
CA LYS A 31 -15.43 -1.23 2.04
C LYS A 31 -15.94 -1.78 0.71
N ILE A 32 -17.12 -2.40 0.71
CA ILE A 32 -17.81 -2.85 -0.49
C ILE A 32 -18.88 -1.80 -0.82
N THR A 33 -18.82 -1.27 -2.03
CA THR A 33 -19.74 -0.23 -2.54
C THR A 33 -20.78 -0.78 -3.52
N SER A 34 -20.52 -1.96 -4.08
CA SER A 34 -21.44 -2.66 -4.96
C SER A 34 -21.16 -4.16 -4.93
N VAL A 35 -22.20 -4.94 -5.21
CA VAL A 35 -22.12 -6.39 -5.43
C VAL A 35 -22.68 -6.68 -6.81
N GLU A 36 -21.94 -7.45 -7.61
CA GLU A 36 -22.44 -7.98 -8.86
C GLU A 36 -23.16 -9.31 -8.59
N LEU A 37 -24.38 -9.43 -9.10
CA LEU A 37 -25.20 -10.63 -8.99
C LEU A 37 -25.96 -10.84 -10.29
N GLU A 38 -25.65 -11.92 -11.00
CA GLU A 38 -26.33 -12.34 -12.23
C GLU A 38 -26.35 -11.23 -13.31
N GLY A 39 -25.23 -10.53 -13.50
CA GLY A 39 -25.10 -9.43 -14.45
C GLY A 39 -25.68 -8.09 -13.97
N ASN A 40 -26.20 -8.02 -12.74
CA ASN A 40 -26.76 -6.81 -12.15
C ASN A 40 -25.81 -6.24 -11.10
N ILE A 41 -25.56 -4.92 -11.16
CA ILE A 41 -24.79 -4.20 -10.15
C ILE A 41 -25.74 -3.67 -9.08
N ILE A 42 -25.64 -4.21 -7.87
CA ILE A 42 -26.45 -3.81 -6.72
C ILE A 42 -25.62 -2.84 -5.87
N PRO A 43 -26.02 -1.57 -5.71
CA PRO A 43 -25.32 -0.65 -4.83
C PRO A 43 -25.50 -1.07 -3.37
N VAL A 44 -24.41 -1.08 -2.61
CA VAL A 44 -24.42 -1.44 -1.18
C VAL A 44 -23.47 -0.53 -0.39
N ASP A 45 -23.67 -0.44 0.92
CA ASP A 45 -22.70 0.18 1.82
C ASP A 45 -22.36 -0.83 2.93
N ILE A 46 -21.33 -1.65 2.69
CA ILE A 46 -20.86 -2.66 3.62
C ILE A 46 -19.44 -2.32 4.06
N THR A 47 -19.29 -2.15 5.37
CA THR A 47 -17.99 -1.97 6.03
C THR A 47 -17.52 -3.31 6.59
N ILE A 48 -16.25 -3.62 6.38
CA ILE A 48 -15.65 -4.86 6.88
C ILE A 48 -15.02 -4.63 8.24
N TYR A 49 -15.33 -5.52 9.17
CA TYR A 49 -14.78 -5.57 10.52
C TYR A 49 -13.97 -6.85 10.69
N ASP A 50 -12.91 -6.77 11.48
CA ASP A 50 -12.12 -7.93 11.86
C ASP A 50 -12.81 -8.71 12.99
N LEU A 51 -12.28 -9.88 13.34
CA LEU A 51 -12.86 -10.76 14.36
C LEU A 51 -12.83 -10.16 15.78
N ASP A 52 -12.03 -9.12 15.98
CA ASP A 52 -11.98 -8.33 17.23
C ASP A 52 -13.10 -7.27 17.31
N GLY A 53 -13.98 -7.19 16.31
CA GLY A 53 -15.08 -6.22 16.25
C GLY A 53 -14.63 -4.80 15.88
N GLN A 54 -13.36 -4.59 15.50
CA GLN A 54 -12.86 -3.30 15.05
C GLN A 54 -12.94 -3.16 13.54
N LYS A 55 -13.09 -1.92 13.07
CA LYS A 55 -13.15 -1.61 11.64
C LYS A 55 -11.81 -1.89 10.97
N GLY A 56 -11.86 -2.61 9.85
CA GLY A 56 -10.67 -2.99 9.09
C GLY A 56 -9.83 -4.08 9.75
N LEU A 57 -9.00 -4.74 8.97
CA LEU A 57 -8.21 -5.89 9.40
C LEU A 57 -6.95 -5.43 10.14
N ASN A 58 -6.61 -6.11 11.23
CA ASN A 58 -5.31 -5.95 11.83
C ASN A 58 -4.28 -6.62 10.92
N VAL A 59 -3.41 -5.81 10.35
CA VAL A 59 -2.35 -6.25 9.46
C VAL A 59 -1.04 -5.76 10.02
N PRO A 60 -0.04 -6.65 10.20
CA PRO A 60 1.27 -6.28 10.69
C PRO A 60 1.97 -5.42 9.62
N TYR A 61 1.70 -4.12 9.67
CA TYR A 61 2.42 -3.12 8.90
C TYR A 61 3.48 -2.54 9.83
N SER A 62 4.73 -2.94 9.65
CA SER A 62 5.85 -2.17 10.20
C SER A 62 6.56 -1.43 9.06
N PRO A 63 6.79 -0.12 9.21
CA PRO A 63 7.70 0.63 8.33
C PRO A 63 9.08 -0.06 8.23
N GLU A 64 9.47 -0.78 9.28
CA GLU A 64 10.72 -1.56 9.38
C GLU A 64 10.77 -2.74 8.40
N MET A 65 9.66 -3.46 8.15
CA MET A 65 9.62 -4.53 7.14
C MET A 65 9.77 -3.98 5.72
N ASN A 66 9.22 -2.79 5.45
CA ASN A 66 9.48 -2.08 4.19
C ASN A 66 10.94 -1.62 4.10
N ALA A 67 11.51 -1.06 5.17
CA ALA A 67 12.91 -0.63 5.22
C ALA A 67 13.88 -1.81 5.02
N LEU A 68 13.64 -2.96 5.65
CA LEU A 68 14.47 -4.16 5.48
C LEU A 68 14.41 -4.69 4.04
N THR A 69 13.22 -4.73 3.43
CA THR A 69 13.05 -5.10 2.02
C THR A 69 13.74 -4.10 1.08
N GLU A 70 13.72 -2.81 1.43
CA GLU A 70 14.41 -1.75 0.69
C GLU A 70 15.95 -1.84 0.81
N MET A 71 16.47 -2.17 2.00
CA MET A 71 17.91 -2.39 2.21
C MET A 71 18.41 -3.60 1.43
N ALA A 72 17.69 -4.72 1.46
CA ALA A 72 18.05 -5.92 0.70
C ALA A 72 18.04 -5.69 -0.83
N GLY A 73 17.05 -4.95 -1.35
CA GLY A 73 16.96 -4.62 -2.77
C GLY A 73 18.09 -3.69 -3.26
N ASN A 74 18.47 -2.69 -2.46
CA ASN A 74 19.57 -1.79 -2.81
C ASN A 74 20.95 -2.44 -2.67
N MET A 75 21.13 -3.34 -1.69
CA MET A 75 22.41 -4.03 -1.49
C MET A 75 22.67 -5.11 -2.55
N SER A 76 21.63 -5.68 -3.16
CA SER A 76 21.76 -6.52 -4.36
C SER A 76 22.28 -5.76 -5.58
N GLN A 77 22.10 -4.43 -5.63
CA GLN A 77 22.56 -3.60 -6.74
C GLN A 77 23.97 -3.03 -6.49
N SER A 78 24.45 -3.03 -5.24
CA SER A 78 25.78 -2.53 -4.88
C SER A 78 26.92 -3.57 -4.92
N SER A 79 26.64 -4.84 -5.22
CA SER A 79 27.69 -5.86 -5.45
C SER A 79 28.37 -5.76 -6.83
N GLY A 80 28.16 -4.67 -7.57
CA GLY A 80 28.78 -4.43 -8.88
C GLY A 80 29.88 -3.37 -8.90
N SER A 81 30.23 -2.73 -7.78
CA SER A 81 31.32 -1.74 -7.75
C SER A 81 32.60 -2.36 -7.20
N SER A 82 33.47 -2.76 -8.11
CA SER A 82 34.88 -3.00 -7.81
C SER A 82 35.45 -1.78 -7.08
N ILE A 83 35.87 -1.97 -5.83
CA ILE A 83 36.70 -1.03 -5.10
C ILE A 83 38.02 -0.90 -5.85
N MET A 84 38.16 0.17 -6.66
CA MET A 84 39.45 0.61 -7.17
C MET A 84 39.86 1.84 -6.36
N MET A 85 40.44 1.57 -5.19
CA MET A 85 41.20 2.54 -4.41
C MET A 85 42.52 2.80 -5.14
N THR A 86 42.57 3.83 -5.98
CA THR A 86 43.84 4.43 -6.39
C THR A 86 43.85 5.88 -5.97
N GLN A 87 44.83 6.15 -5.12
CA GLN A 87 45.23 7.42 -4.59
C GLN A 87 45.64 8.37 -5.73
N SER A 88 45.09 9.58 -5.76
CA SER A 88 45.82 10.75 -6.26
C SER A 88 45.16 12.01 -5.72
N ALA A 89 45.68 12.45 -4.57
CA ALA A 89 45.60 13.82 -4.11
C ALA A 89 46.18 14.76 -5.19
N GLY A 90 45.52 15.90 -5.46
CA GLY A 90 46.11 16.99 -6.24
C GLY A 90 45.24 17.69 -7.30
N GLN A 91 43.94 17.40 -7.42
CA GLN A 91 43.05 18.11 -8.38
C GLN A 91 41.74 18.62 -7.75
N GLN A 92 41.70 18.75 -6.43
CA GLN A 92 40.72 19.61 -5.76
C GLN A 92 41.26 21.04 -5.83
N VAL A 93 40.39 22.04 -6.02
CA VAL A 93 40.69 23.49 -6.02
C VAL A 93 41.13 24.08 -7.37
N ALA A 94 40.26 24.10 -8.40
CA ALA A 94 40.43 25.01 -9.56
C ALA A 94 39.17 25.21 -10.43
N ALA A 95 37.96 25.03 -9.92
CA ALA A 95 36.75 25.25 -10.74
C ALA A 95 35.62 25.94 -9.96
N ASP A 96 36.00 26.76 -8.98
CA ASP A 96 35.07 27.73 -8.42
C ASP A 96 34.94 28.89 -9.43
N LEU A 97 33.69 29.31 -9.68
CA LEU A 97 33.29 30.64 -10.20
C LEU A 97 33.10 30.87 -11.72
N SER A 98 32.54 29.93 -12.48
CA SER A 98 32.03 30.26 -13.84
C SER A 98 30.60 29.80 -14.09
N ARG A 99 29.67 30.65 -13.64
CA ARG A 99 28.44 31.05 -14.38
C ARG A 99 27.65 29.90 -15.03
N GLY A 100 26.91 29.15 -14.21
CA GLY A 100 25.89 28.22 -14.68
C GLY A 100 24.54 28.55 -14.04
N VAL A 101 23.69 29.23 -14.79
CA VAL A 101 22.31 29.59 -14.44
C VAL A 101 21.51 28.34 -14.09
N VAL A 102 21.32 28.02 -12.82
CA VAL A 102 20.20 27.17 -12.38
C VAL A 102 19.70 27.59 -10.98
N GLN A 103 19.46 28.89 -10.81
CA GLN A 103 18.51 29.34 -9.80
C GLN A 103 17.12 28.89 -10.25
N GLY A 104 16.59 27.87 -9.59
CA GLY A 104 15.20 27.48 -9.74
C GLY A 104 15.01 26.23 -10.56
N ILE A 105 15.02 25.10 -9.85
CA ILE A 105 13.82 24.28 -9.80
C ILE A 105 13.77 23.83 -8.34
N SER A 106 12.77 24.33 -7.61
CA SER A 106 12.39 23.79 -6.31
C SER A 106 12.46 22.28 -6.41
N GLY A 107 13.35 21.66 -5.63
CA GLY A 107 13.36 20.23 -5.40
C GLY A 107 12.04 19.85 -4.75
N TYR A 108 10.98 19.80 -5.56
CA TYR A 108 9.85 18.92 -5.34
C TYR A 108 10.48 17.55 -5.41
N PHE A 109 11.09 17.13 -4.30
CA PHE A 109 11.16 15.74 -3.95
C PHE A 109 9.72 15.28 -4.06
N ALA A 110 9.35 14.74 -5.22
CA ALA A 110 8.22 13.87 -5.35
C ALA A 110 8.56 12.75 -4.39
N LYS A 111 8.22 12.94 -3.11
CA LYS A 111 8.21 11.93 -2.08
C LYS A 111 7.35 10.89 -2.74
N LYS A 112 8.00 9.90 -3.34
CA LYS A 112 7.36 8.80 -4.01
C LYS A 112 6.72 8.08 -2.85
N VAL A 113 5.51 8.54 -2.48
CA VAL A 113 4.74 8.02 -1.37
C VAL A 113 4.40 6.63 -1.85
N ARG A 114 5.28 5.69 -1.53
CA ARG A 114 5.18 4.32 -1.96
C ARG A 114 3.91 3.82 -1.30
N THR A 115 2.91 3.48 -2.11
CA THR A 115 1.65 2.97 -1.59
C THR A 115 1.97 1.81 -0.65
N PRO A 116 1.56 1.86 0.62
CA PRO A 116 1.86 0.80 1.58
C PRO A 116 1.32 -0.52 1.03
N LYS A 117 2.22 -1.47 0.78
CA LYS A 117 1.85 -2.84 0.41
C LYS A 117 1.63 -3.62 1.69
N VAL A 118 0.49 -4.31 1.74
CA VAL A 118 0.10 -5.15 2.88
C VAL A 118 -0.15 -6.54 2.36
N THR A 119 0.39 -7.55 3.04
CA THR A 119 0.14 -8.95 2.74
C THR A 119 -0.88 -9.51 3.72
N LEU A 120 -1.95 -10.10 3.19
CA LEU A 120 -2.98 -10.78 3.98
C LEU A 120 -2.96 -12.27 3.68
N LYS A 121 -3.13 -13.11 4.70
CA LYS A 121 -3.28 -14.56 4.52
C LYS A 121 -4.64 -14.87 3.91
N ALA A 122 -4.69 -15.82 2.98
CA ALA A 122 -5.96 -16.32 2.46
C ALA A 122 -6.79 -16.98 3.56
N GLY A 123 -8.12 -16.92 3.43
CA GLY A 123 -9.05 -17.52 4.40
C GLY A 123 -9.26 -16.73 5.69
N HIS A 124 -8.78 -15.48 5.77
CA HIS A 124 -9.07 -14.59 6.90
C HIS A 124 -10.58 -14.34 6.98
N GLN A 125 -11.18 -14.71 8.11
CA GLN A 125 -12.61 -14.52 8.35
C GLN A 125 -12.88 -13.09 8.79
N VAL A 126 -13.99 -12.53 8.32
CA VAL A 126 -14.35 -11.14 8.55
C VAL A 126 -15.85 -11.00 8.77
N PHE A 127 -16.25 -9.91 9.41
CA PHE A 127 -17.65 -9.52 9.51
C PHE A 127 -17.98 -8.48 8.44
N LEU A 128 -19.12 -8.67 7.78
CA LEU A 128 -19.69 -7.73 6.82
C LEU A 128 -20.83 -6.99 7.51
N VAL A 129 -20.67 -5.68 7.74
CA VAL A 129 -21.66 -4.86 8.44
C VAL A 129 -22.20 -3.81 7.47
N SER A 130 -23.50 -3.90 7.16
CA SER A 130 -24.17 -2.86 6.37
C SER A 130 -24.53 -1.66 7.23
N LYS A 131 -24.41 -0.45 6.67
CA LYS A 131 -24.99 0.73 7.29
C LYS A 131 -26.53 0.64 7.17
N LYS A 132 -27.25 0.98 8.24
CA LYS A 132 -28.72 1.13 8.21
C LYS A 132 -29.12 2.30 7.33
#